data_AF-A0A3D3DYL3-F1
#
_entry.id   AF-A0A3D3DYL3-F1
#
_cell.length_a   1.000
_cell.length_b   1.000
_cell.length_c   1.000
_cell.angle_alpha   90.00
_cell.angle_beta   90.00
_cell.angle_gamma   90.00
#
_symmetry.space_group_name_H-M   'P 1'
#
loop_
_entity.id
_entity.type
_entity.pdbx_description
1 polymer ?
#
loop_
_entity_poly.entity_id
_entity_poly.type
_entity_poly.pdbx_seq_one_letter_code
_entity_poly.pdbx_strand_id
1 'polypeptide(L)'
;MMKILATTALIGSLALTSTATAGNCHTNHCNEGKDIVDTAVAAGSFKTLAAALGAADLAGALKGKGPFTVFAPTDAAFAKLPKGTVETLLKPENKSKLQSILKYHVVQGNIGLSQALAARNAKTLQGEPVQIAFNNGKVNINGAKLVSADIKASNGVIHVIDSVILPPEPKNNIANVAKKAGKFNTLLAAVDAAGLSKVLTGNDNLTVFAPTDAAFKALPKGTVESLLKPENRNKLKGILTLHVVSGKVSAGSALNAKSAKALSGEKLNFAIDNGVFNVNGAKIVVTDIKCDNGVIHVIDSVLLPKTKAMTQQVMTNPSRMIEAAIDKGVPVFNHGNHGKCADIYQQTLVSLTKSSHVSCAMRKDLAMVVDRAQKTSCDTTRAWVLRKGLDHARSAMTSN
;
A
#
# COMPACT_ATOMS: atom_id res chain seq x y z
N MET A 1 0.80 54.95 68.49
CA MET A 1 1.31 53.59 68.80
C MET A 1 2.77 53.49 68.36
N MET A 2 3.67 53.93 69.23
CA MET A 2 5.14 53.67 69.28
C MET A 2 5.35 52.17 69.64
N LYS A 3 6.45 51.44 69.38
CA LYS A 3 7.83 51.68 68.93
C LYS A 3 8.45 50.26 68.76
N ILE A 4 9.31 50.07 67.77
CA ILE A 4 10.68 49.51 67.88
C ILE A 4 10.85 48.17 68.64
N LEU A 5 11.48 47.18 68.00
CA LEU A 5 12.83 46.72 68.39
C LEU A 5 13.39 45.70 67.38
N ALA A 6 14.50 46.11 66.78
CA ALA A 6 15.49 45.24 66.17
C ALA A 6 16.34 44.58 67.26
N THR A 7 16.83 43.36 67.00
CA THR A 7 17.94 42.79 67.77
C THR A 7 18.88 42.07 66.83
N THR A 8 20.07 42.66 66.69
CA THR A 8 21.27 42.16 66.03
C THR A 8 22.22 41.53 67.07
N ALA A 9 23.24 40.81 66.55
CA ALA A 9 24.43 40.23 67.20
C ALA A 9 24.22 38.83 67.83
N LEU A 10 25.11 37.85 67.65
CA LEU A 10 26.54 37.94 67.88
C LEU A 10 27.35 36.89 67.08
N ILE A 11 28.60 37.26 66.88
CA ILE A 11 29.71 36.67 66.14
C ILE A 11 30.24 35.41 66.85
N GLY A 12 30.71 34.42 66.07
CA GLY A 12 31.47 33.28 66.57
C GLY A 12 32.31 32.64 65.46
N SER A 13 33.47 33.23 65.18
CA SER A 13 34.51 32.66 64.32
C SER A 13 35.17 31.46 64.99
N LEU A 14 35.25 30.33 64.29
CA LEU A 14 36.26 29.30 64.55
C LEU A 14 36.82 28.83 63.21
N ALA A 15 38.04 29.26 62.90
CA ALA A 15 38.85 28.68 61.84
C ALA A 15 39.38 27.32 62.31
N LEU A 16 39.49 26.33 61.41
CA LEU A 16 40.72 25.54 61.20
C LEU A 16 40.54 24.52 60.05
N THR A 17 41.50 24.60 59.12
CA THR A 17 42.18 23.50 58.39
C THR A 17 41.47 22.64 57.35
N SER A 18 41.92 22.86 56.10
CA SER A 18 42.17 21.91 55.00
C SER A 18 41.98 20.41 55.26
N THR A 19 41.24 19.75 54.37
CA THR A 19 41.77 18.68 53.49
C THR A 19 40.80 18.47 52.33
N ALA A 20 41.29 18.64 51.10
CA ALA A 20 40.61 18.20 49.90
C ALA A 20 40.61 16.67 49.87
N THR A 21 39.48 16.05 50.15
CA THR A 21 39.22 14.64 49.85
C THR A 21 38.14 14.59 48.79
N ALA A 22 38.54 14.14 47.59
CA ALA A 22 37.65 13.68 46.55
C ALA A 22 36.68 12.64 47.14
N GLY A 23 35.39 12.93 47.10
CA GLY A 23 34.36 12.10 47.69
C GLY A 23 33.06 12.24 46.91
N ASN A 24 32.86 11.30 45.98
CA ASN A 24 31.59 10.86 45.42
C ASN A 24 30.53 11.93 45.18
N CYS A 25 30.40 12.30 43.90
CA CYS A 25 29.16 12.78 43.31
C CYS A 25 28.00 11.90 43.81
N HIS A 26 27.17 12.47 44.67
CA HIS A 26 25.82 12.01 44.91
C HIS A 26 25.14 11.96 43.55
N THR A 27 25.05 10.76 42.99
CA THR A 27 24.16 10.52 41.86
C THR A 27 22.76 10.83 42.34
N ASN A 28 22.25 11.96 41.87
CA ASN A 28 20.84 12.28 41.85
C ASN A 28 20.05 11.01 41.57
N HIS A 29 19.36 10.48 42.59
CA HIS A 29 18.25 9.57 42.38
C HIS A 29 17.13 10.38 41.72
N CYS A 30 17.26 10.59 40.42
CA CYS A 30 16.14 10.91 39.57
C CYS A 30 15.23 9.68 39.59
N ASN A 31 14.04 9.88 40.15
CA ASN A 31 12.88 9.02 39.98
C ASN A 31 12.54 8.94 38.49
N GLU A 32 13.29 8.14 37.72
CA GLU A 32 12.86 7.69 36.41
C GLU A 32 11.85 6.56 36.65
N GLY A 33 10.57 6.84 36.39
CA GLY A 33 9.56 5.80 36.39
C GLY A 33 10.03 4.65 35.51
N LYS A 34 9.98 3.42 36.03
CA LYS A 34 10.38 2.22 35.29
C LYS A 34 9.61 2.16 33.97
N ASP A 35 10.31 1.86 32.86
CA ASP A 35 9.68 1.68 31.56
C ASP A 35 8.73 0.45 31.58
N ILE A 36 7.87 0.27 30.57
CA ILE A 36 6.94 -0.88 30.51
C ILE A 36 7.68 -2.22 30.66
N VAL A 37 8.89 -2.34 30.10
CA VAL A 37 9.69 -3.56 30.13
C VAL A 37 10.29 -3.77 31.53
N ASP A 38 10.85 -2.73 32.12
CA ASP A 38 11.46 -2.73 33.45
C ASP A 38 10.40 -2.90 34.55
N THR A 39 9.19 -2.37 34.34
CA THR A 39 8.02 -2.59 35.20
C THR A 39 7.54 -4.03 35.13
N ALA A 40 7.51 -4.62 33.92
CA ALA A 40 7.17 -6.03 33.74
C ALA A 40 8.23 -6.96 34.35
N VAL A 41 9.52 -6.64 34.21
CA VAL A 41 10.61 -7.40 34.82
C VAL A 41 10.57 -7.27 36.35
N ALA A 42 10.33 -6.08 36.89
CA ALA A 42 10.23 -5.84 38.33
C ALA A 42 9.03 -6.55 38.99
N ALA A 43 7.94 -6.77 38.25
CA ALA A 43 6.76 -7.47 38.75
C ALA A 43 6.94 -9.01 38.81
N GLY A 44 8.04 -9.56 38.29
CA GLY A 44 8.46 -10.96 38.46
C GLY A 44 7.57 -12.03 37.80
N SER A 45 6.37 -11.66 37.34
CA SER A 45 5.31 -12.54 36.83
C SER A 45 5.15 -12.48 35.29
N PHE A 46 6.10 -11.85 34.60
CA PHE A 46 6.10 -11.61 33.15
C PHE A 46 7.38 -12.11 32.46
N LYS A 47 8.04 -13.13 33.03
CA LYS A 47 9.34 -13.62 32.52
C LYS A 47 9.20 -14.16 31.10
N THR A 48 8.09 -14.84 30.80
CA THR A 48 7.79 -15.40 29.48
C THR A 48 7.55 -14.30 28.45
N LEU A 49 6.88 -13.21 28.85
CA LEU A 49 6.63 -12.06 28.00
C LEU A 49 7.93 -11.31 27.67
N ALA A 50 8.81 -11.11 28.65
CA ALA A 50 10.12 -10.48 28.43
C ALA A 50 10.99 -11.30 27.47
N ALA A 51 11.02 -12.64 27.63
CA ALA A 51 11.70 -13.53 26.70
C ALA A 51 11.12 -13.45 25.27
N ALA A 52 9.78 -13.42 25.14
CA ALA A 52 9.11 -13.25 23.86
C ALA A 52 9.41 -11.90 23.19
N LEU A 53 9.47 -10.81 23.96
CA LEU A 53 9.84 -9.48 23.46
C LEU A 53 11.29 -9.42 22.97
N GLY A 54 12.20 -10.11 23.66
CA GLY A 54 13.59 -10.30 23.24
C GLY A 54 13.69 -11.10 21.94
N ALA A 55 13.03 -12.26 21.86
CA ALA A 55 13.02 -13.11 20.66
C ALA A 55 12.37 -12.41 19.44
N ALA A 56 11.37 -11.57 19.67
CA ALA A 56 10.68 -10.82 18.64
C ALA A 56 11.40 -9.54 18.19
N ASP A 57 12.47 -9.13 18.88
CA ASP A 57 13.20 -7.87 18.63
C ASP A 57 12.27 -6.63 18.71
N LEU A 58 11.31 -6.67 19.64
CA LEU A 58 10.32 -5.60 19.86
C LEU A 58 10.60 -4.78 21.13
N ALA A 59 11.61 -5.18 21.92
CA ALA A 59 12.01 -4.47 23.14
C ALA A 59 12.35 -3.00 22.85
N GLY A 60 13.07 -2.72 21.75
CA GLY A 60 13.41 -1.35 21.36
C GLY A 60 12.19 -0.50 20.96
N ALA A 61 11.20 -1.10 20.29
CA ALA A 61 9.99 -0.40 19.87
C ALA A 61 9.10 -0.02 21.05
N LEU A 62 9.00 -0.89 22.07
CA LEU A 62 8.23 -0.62 23.28
C LEU A 62 8.96 0.32 24.25
N LYS A 63 10.28 0.48 24.15
CA LYS A 63 11.05 1.49 24.91
C LYS A 63 10.97 2.91 24.32
N GLY A 64 10.27 3.10 23.20
CA GLY A 64 10.12 4.42 22.56
C GLY A 64 9.29 5.43 23.38
N LYS A 65 9.41 6.73 23.05
CA LYS A 65 8.76 7.87 23.75
C LYS A 65 7.23 7.99 23.58
N GLY A 66 6.54 6.95 23.11
CA GLY A 66 5.09 7.00 22.90
C GLY A 66 4.31 6.54 24.14
N PRO A 67 3.10 7.05 24.39
CA PRO A 67 2.20 6.38 25.31
C PRO A 67 1.70 5.08 24.67
N PHE A 68 1.99 3.95 25.30
CA PHE A 68 1.51 2.64 24.91
C PHE A 68 0.63 2.03 25.99
N THR A 69 -0.48 1.42 25.59
CA THR A 69 -1.26 0.56 26.46
C THR A 69 -0.93 -0.89 26.13
N VAL A 70 -0.39 -1.62 27.09
CA VAL A 70 0.03 -3.01 26.91
C VAL A 70 -0.85 -3.94 27.74
N PHE A 71 -1.50 -4.88 27.06
CA PHE A 71 -2.19 -5.98 27.69
C PHE A 71 -1.19 -7.10 27.97
N ALA A 72 -0.67 -7.17 29.19
CA ALA A 72 0.39 -8.10 29.57
C ALA A 72 -0.20 -9.39 30.15
N PRO A 73 -0.11 -10.54 29.44
CA PRO A 73 -0.48 -11.84 30.01
C PRO A 73 0.53 -12.27 31.08
N THR A 74 0.03 -12.83 32.18
CA THR A 74 0.87 -13.40 33.24
C THR A 74 1.54 -14.70 32.79
N ASP A 75 2.60 -15.14 33.47
CA ASP A 75 3.21 -16.44 33.21
C ASP A 75 2.19 -17.61 33.34
N ALA A 76 1.19 -17.47 34.22
CA ALA A 76 0.07 -18.41 34.35
C ALA A 76 -0.84 -18.43 33.10
N ALA A 77 -1.00 -17.29 32.42
CA ALA A 77 -1.74 -17.19 31.16
C ALA A 77 -1.05 -17.96 30.03
N PHE A 78 0.30 -17.90 29.97
CA PHE A 78 1.07 -18.70 29.03
C PHE A 78 1.00 -20.19 29.34
N ALA A 79 0.96 -20.57 30.62
CA ALA A 79 0.80 -21.96 31.04
C ALA A 79 -0.57 -22.57 30.69
N LYS A 80 -1.61 -21.74 30.53
CA LYS A 80 -2.94 -22.19 30.05
C LYS A 80 -2.96 -22.54 28.56
N LEU A 81 -1.96 -22.11 27.77
CA LEU A 81 -1.88 -22.48 26.36
C LEU A 81 -1.50 -23.97 26.22
N PRO A 82 -1.94 -24.64 25.14
CA PRO A 82 -1.55 -26.02 24.88
C PRO A 82 -0.03 -26.17 24.84
N LYS A 83 0.49 -27.21 25.50
CA LYS A 83 1.93 -27.51 25.53
C LYS A 83 2.47 -27.59 24.08
N GLY A 84 3.60 -26.93 23.83
CA GLY A 84 4.22 -26.80 22.50
C GLY A 84 3.84 -25.54 21.71
N THR A 85 2.78 -24.81 22.09
CA THR A 85 2.41 -23.55 21.41
C THR A 85 3.44 -22.46 21.63
N VAL A 86 3.87 -22.26 22.88
CA VAL A 86 4.86 -21.23 23.24
C VAL A 86 6.22 -21.54 22.62
N GLU A 87 6.66 -22.80 22.69
CA GLU A 87 7.90 -23.25 22.06
C GLU A 87 7.89 -23.06 20.55
N THR A 88 6.76 -23.38 19.90
CA THR A 88 6.60 -23.15 18.46
C THR A 88 6.64 -21.66 18.11
N LEU A 89 6.02 -20.81 18.94
CA LEU A 89 6.02 -19.36 18.74
C LEU A 89 7.39 -18.70 19.01
N LEU A 90 8.20 -19.28 19.89
CA LEU A 90 9.57 -18.82 20.18
C LEU A 90 10.60 -19.26 19.14
N LYS A 91 10.26 -20.17 18.21
CA LYS A 91 11.15 -20.54 17.11
C LYS A 91 11.42 -19.35 16.18
N PRO A 92 12.65 -19.21 15.67
CA PRO A 92 13.01 -18.11 14.75
C PRO A 92 12.16 -18.12 13.47
N GLU A 93 11.75 -19.30 13.01
CA GLU A 93 10.83 -19.48 11.87
C GLU A 93 9.47 -18.79 12.07
N ASN A 94 9.00 -18.65 13.33
CA ASN A 94 7.74 -18.03 13.68
C ASN A 94 7.89 -16.60 14.22
N LYS A 95 9.08 -15.98 14.12
CA LYS A 95 9.34 -14.62 14.60
C LYS A 95 8.31 -13.60 14.09
N SER A 96 7.88 -13.71 12.83
CA SER A 96 6.86 -12.83 12.25
C SER A 96 5.47 -13.00 12.90
N LYS A 97 5.10 -14.23 13.27
CA LYS A 97 3.86 -14.53 14.00
C LYS A 97 3.95 -14.02 15.43
N LEU A 98 5.08 -14.23 16.10
CA LEU A 98 5.34 -13.73 17.44
C LEU A 98 5.26 -12.21 17.50
N GLN A 99 5.88 -11.51 16.54
CA GLN A 99 5.77 -10.05 16.42
C GLN A 99 4.31 -9.59 16.23
N SER A 100 3.52 -10.31 15.44
CA SER A 100 2.11 -9.98 15.24
C SER A 100 1.28 -10.18 16.49
N ILE A 101 1.51 -11.26 17.25
CA ILE A 101 0.85 -11.52 18.53
C ILE A 101 1.20 -10.44 19.55
N LEU A 102 2.47 -10.07 19.66
CA LEU A 102 2.93 -9.03 20.59
C LEU A 102 2.35 -7.66 20.21
N LYS A 103 2.32 -7.31 18.92
CA LYS A 103 1.66 -6.09 18.43
C LYS A 103 0.15 -6.09 18.68
N TYR A 104 -0.50 -7.25 18.76
CA TYR A 104 -1.93 -7.35 19.08
C TYR A 104 -2.20 -7.07 20.57
N HIS A 105 -1.24 -7.34 21.45
CA HIS A 105 -1.33 -6.97 22.87
C HIS A 105 -1.01 -5.48 23.13
N VAL A 106 -0.56 -4.74 22.11
CA VAL A 106 -0.14 -3.34 22.26
C VAL A 106 -1.09 -2.44 21.50
N VAL A 107 -1.61 -1.44 22.21
CA VAL A 107 -2.45 -0.37 21.65
C VAL A 107 -1.68 0.94 21.72
N GLN A 108 -1.75 1.73 20.64
CA GLN A 108 -1.17 3.06 20.61
C GLN A 108 -2.09 4.04 21.33
N GLY A 109 -1.52 4.78 22.29
CA GLY A 109 -2.25 5.72 23.14
C GLY A 109 -2.26 5.30 24.60
N ASN A 110 -2.59 6.24 25.48
CA ASN A 110 -2.79 5.98 26.90
C ASN A 110 -4.29 5.75 27.14
N ILE A 111 -4.71 4.49 27.10
CA ILE A 111 -6.10 4.10 27.35
C ILE A 111 -6.19 3.50 28.75
N GLY A 112 -6.66 4.34 29.68
CA GLY A 112 -7.05 3.87 31.03
C GLY A 112 -8.32 3.02 30.98
N LEU A 113 -8.60 2.28 32.05
CA LEU A 113 -9.69 1.31 32.09
C LEU A 113 -11.07 1.92 31.75
N SER A 114 -11.37 3.10 32.29
CA SER A 114 -12.64 3.81 32.03
C SER A 114 -12.81 4.18 30.55
N GLN A 115 -11.73 4.58 29.88
CA GLN A 115 -11.74 4.94 28.47
C GLN A 115 -11.79 3.70 27.58
N ALA A 116 -11.10 2.62 27.96
CA ALA A 116 -11.17 1.31 27.32
C ALA A 116 -12.61 0.75 27.34
N LEU A 117 -13.30 0.89 28.47
CA LEU A 117 -14.69 0.48 28.64
C LEU A 117 -15.68 1.32 27.82
N ALA A 118 -15.46 2.63 27.77
CA ALA A 118 -16.28 3.54 26.95
C ALA A 118 -16.10 3.25 25.44
N ALA A 119 -14.88 2.95 25.00
CA ALA A 119 -14.57 2.68 23.60
C ALA A 119 -15.13 1.34 23.11
N ARG A 120 -15.25 0.32 23.99
CA ARG A 120 -15.62 -1.08 23.71
C ARG A 120 -14.75 -1.81 22.67
N ASN A 121 -13.96 -1.10 21.88
CA ASN A 121 -13.00 -1.60 20.91
C ASN A 121 -11.75 -0.71 20.93
N ALA A 122 -10.57 -1.33 20.97
CA ALA A 122 -9.28 -0.63 20.92
C ALA A 122 -8.46 -1.11 19.72
N LYS A 123 -8.03 -0.19 18.86
CA LYS A 123 -7.23 -0.54 17.67
C LYS A 123 -5.79 -0.87 18.08
N THR A 124 -5.34 -2.08 17.79
CA THR A 124 -3.98 -2.53 18.14
C THR A 124 -2.94 -2.07 17.11
N LEU A 125 -1.66 -2.18 17.47
CA LEU A 125 -0.54 -1.96 16.53
C LEU A 125 -0.48 -3.01 15.41
N GLN A 126 -1.12 -4.16 15.59
CA GLN A 126 -1.25 -5.16 14.53
C GLN A 126 -2.27 -4.73 13.46
N GLY A 127 -3.24 -3.88 13.84
CA GLY A 127 -4.23 -3.28 12.95
C GLY A 127 -5.67 -3.71 13.25
N GLU A 128 -5.87 -4.93 13.76
CA GLU A 128 -7.17 -5.44 14.17
C GLU A 128 -7.60 -4.86 15.54
N PRO A 129 -8.89 -4.55 15.74
CA PRO A 129 -9.40 -4.10 17.02
C PRO A 129 -9.46 -5.25 18.03
N VAL A 130 -9.17 -4.93 19.29
CA VAL A 130 -9.43 -5.79 20.44
C VAL A 130 -10.75 -5.37 21.06
N GLN A 131 -11.64 -6.34 21.26
CA GLN A 131 -12.95 -6.12 21.87
C GLN A 131 -12.83 -6.10 23.40
N ILE A 132 -13.34 -5.05 24.02
CA ILE A 132 -13.34 -4.87 25.47
C ILE A 132 -14.80 -4.91 25.93
N ALA A 133 -15.13 -5.95 26.70
CA ALA A 133 -16.47 -6.19 27.22
C ALA A 133 -16.48 -6.09 28.74
N PHE A 134 -17.59 -5.61 29.29
CA PHE A 134 -17.81 -5.56 30.73
C PHE A 134 -19.00 -6.45 31.08
N ASN A 135 -18.72 -7.60 31.71
CA ASN A 135 -19.75 -8.56 32.09
C ASN A 135 -19.60 -8.89 33.58
N ASN A 136 -20.70 -8.78 34.33
CA ASN A 136 -20.80 -9.17 35.75
C ASN A 136 -19.71 -8.54 36.65
N GLY A 137 -19.45 -7.24 36.51
CA GLY A 137 -18.46 -6.54 37.34
C GLY A 137 -17.00 -6.85 36.98
N LYS A 138 -16.75 -7.61 35.90
CA LYS A 138 -15.41 -7.98 35.44
C LYS A 138 -15.20 -7.53 34.00
N VAL A 139 -14.02 -6.99 33.73
CA VAL A 139 -13.59 -6.54 32.41
C VAL A 139 -12.97 -7.72 31.67
N ASN A 140 -13.49 -8.02 30.48
CA ASN A 140 -12.98 -9.05 29.59
C ASN A 140 -12.43 -8.41 28.32
N ILE A 141 -11.26 -8.84 27.89
CA ILE A 141 -10.57 -8.35 26.71
C ILE A 141 -10.44 -9.53 25.75
N ASN A 142 -11.28 -9.54 24.71
CA ASN A 142 -11.37 -10.62 23.72
C ASN A 142 -11.49 -12.04 24.35
N GLY A 143 -12.22 -12.14 25.47
CA GLY A 143 -12.40 -13.38 26.24
C GLY A 143 -11.40 -13.59 27.39
N ALA A 144 -10.30 -12.84 27.46
CA ALA A 144 -9.35 -12.86 28.57
C ALA A 144 -9.84 -11.99 29.74
N LYS A 145 -9.73 -12.46 30.98
CA LYS A 145 -10.14 -11.70 32.16
C LYS A 145 -9.03 -10.73 32.57
N LEU A 146 -9.41 -9.50 32.89
CA LEU A 146 -8.50 -8.52 33.48
C LEU A 146 -8.23 -8.86 34.95
N VAL A 147 -6.95 -9.02 35.30
CA VAL A 147 -6.47 -9.34 36.66
C VAL A 147 -6.13 -8.07 37.42
N SER A 148 -5.41 -7.15 36.76
CA SER A 148 -5.01 -5.86 37.30
C SER A 148 -5.01 -4.83 36.18
N ALA A 149 -5.37 -3.58 36.47
CA ALA A 149 -5.55 -2.54 35.47
C ALA A 149 -4.84 -1.26 35.91
N ASP A 150 -4.61 -0.35 34.96
CA ASP A 150 -4.12 1.01 35.21
C ASP A 150 -2.75 1.06 35.92
N ILE A 151 -1.88 0.07 35.68
CA ILE A 151 -0.50 0.10 36.17
C ILE A 151 0.28 1.14 35.37
N LYS A 152 0.66 2.24 36.02
CA LYS A 152 1.39 3.34 35.40
C LYS A 152 2.84 2.94 35.13
N ALA A 153 3.28 3.09 33.88
CA ALA A 153 4.67 3.03 33.46
C ALA A 153 5.07 4.38 32.86
N SER A 154 6.36 4.69 32.80
CA SER A 154 6.84 5.99 32.28
C SER A 154 6.50 6.25 30.81
N ASN A 155 6.26 5.20 30.04
CA ASN A 155 5.87 5.22 28.62
C ASN A 155 4.45 4.67 28.38
N GLY A 156 3.59 4.60 29.41
CA GLY A 156 2.17 4.28 29.21
C GLY A 156 1.50 3.52 30.35
N VAL A 157 0.63 2.58 30.01
CA VAL A 157 -0.20 1.84 30.98
C VAL A 157 -0.16 0.34 30.69
N ILE A 158 -0.01 -0.45 31.74
CA ILE A 158 -0.06 -1.91 31.67
C ILE A 158 -1.38 -2.40 32.26
N HIS A 159 -2.07 -3.25 31.51
CA HIS A 159 -3.26 -3.99 31.92
C HIS A 159 -2.91 -5.47 31.96
N VAL A 160 -2.98 -6.09 33.13
CA VAL A 160 -2.61 -7.48 33.35
C VAL A 160 -3.79 -8.39 33.05
N ILE A 161 -3.60 -9.35 32.17
CA ILE A 161 -4.65 -10.29 31.75
C ILE A 161 -4.31 -11.74 32.12
N ASP A 162 -5.34 -12.55 32.32
CA ASP A 162 -5.21 -13.94 32.79
C ASP A 162 -5.04 -14.97 31.66
N SER A 163 -5.12 -14.54 30.40
CA SER A 163 -5.10 -15.39 29.20
C SER A 163 -4.38 -14.65 28.07
N VAL A 164 -3.62 -15.36 27.24
CA VAL A 164 -2.94 -14.76 26.07
C VAL A 164 -3.97 -14.50 24.98
N ILE A 165 -4.02 -13.26 24.48
CA ILE A 165 -4.93 -12.89 23.40
C ILE A 165 -4.26 -13.17 22.06
N LEU A 166 -4.78 -14.15 21.33
CA LEU A 166 -4.31 -14.42 19.98
C LEU A 166 -5.04 -13.48 19.00
N PRO A 167 -4.30 -12.83 18.07
CA PRO A 167 -4.95 -12.14 16.97
C PRO A 167 -5.78 -13.16 16.18
N PRO A 168 -6.93 -12.75 15.62
CA PRO A 168 -7.60 -13.58 14.62
C PRO A 168 -6.58 -13.90 13.52
N GLU A 169 -6.61 -15.12 12.98
CA GLU A 169 -5.65 -15.52 11.95
C GLU A 169 -5.58 -14.43 10.87
N PRO A 170 -4.38 -14.06 10.40
CA PRO A 170 -4.27 -13.06 9.36
C PRO A 170 -5.10 -13.58 8.20
N LYS A 171 -6.21 -12.88 7.91
CA LYS A 171 -7.09 -13.27 6.81
C LYS A 171 -6.20 -13.59 5.62
N ASN A 172 -6.35 -14.79 5.06
CA ASN A 172 -5.68 -15.23 3.84
C ASN A 172 -6.30 -14.47 2.67
N ASN A 173 -6.18 -13.15 2.73
CA ASN A 173 -6.59 -12.24 1.69
C ASN A 173 -5.67 -12.39 0.49
N ILE A 174 -6.14 -11.92 -0.66
CA ILE A 174 -5.42 -12.01 -1.93
C ILE A 174 -3.97 -11.50 -1.82
N ALA A 175 -3.75 -10.37 -1.13
CA ALA A 175 -2.43 -9.78 -0.96
C ALA A 175 -1.48 -10.68 -0.14
N ASN A 176 -1.97 -11.30 0.94
CA ASN A 176 -1.18 -12.18 1.79
C ASN A 176 -0.85 -13.49 1.08
N VAL A 177 -1.80 -14.06 0.33
CA VAL A 177 -1.58 -15.26 -0.47
C VAL A 177 -0.55 -14.98 -1.57
N ALA A 178 -0.65 -13.84 -2.25
CA ALA A 178 0.34 -13.42 -3.25
C ALA A 178 1.74 -13.23 -2.65
N LYS A 179 1.85 -12.62 -1.46
CA LYS A 179 3.13 -12.49 -0.73
C LYS A 179 3.73 -13.83 -0.37
N LYS A 180 2.93 -14.76 0.17
CA LYS A 180 3.38 -16.13 0.52
C LYS A 180 3.87 -16.91 -0.70
N ALA A 181 3.27 -16.69 -1.86
CA ALA A 181 3.67 -17.38 -3.09
C ALA A 181 5.03 -16.92 -3.63
N GLY A 182 5.51 -15.70 -3.29
CA GLY A 182 6.84 -15.20 -3.65
C GLY A 182 7.10 -14.96 -5.15
N LYS A 183 6.11 -15.16 -6.02
CA LYS A 183 6.22 -15.07 -7.50
C LYS A 183 5.51 -13.85 -8.11
N PHE A 184 5.05 -12.93 -7.26
CA PHE A 184 4.20 -11.79 -7.62
C PHE A 184 4.79 -10.46 -7.12
N ASN A 185 6.11 -10.37 -6.98
CA ASN A 185 6.76 -9.20 -6.38
C ASN A 185 6.53 -7.94 -7.23
N THR A 186 6.59 -8.08 -8.56
CA THR A 186 6.33 -6.96 -9.48
C THR A 186 4.87 -6.53 -9.45
N LEU A 187 3.93 -7.48 -9.33
CA LEU A 187 2.50 -7.20 -9.19
C LEU A 187 2.21 -6.44 -7.89
N LEU A 188 2.77 -6.88 -6.76
CA LEU A 188 2.59 -6.23 -5.46
C LEU A 188 3.14 -4.80 -5.48
N ALA A 189 4.34 -4.60 -6.04
CA ALA A 189 4.91 -3.27 -6.22
C ALA A 189 4.04 -2.37 -7.10
N ALA A 190 3.46 -2.91 -8.18
CA ALA A 190 2.53 -2.19 -9.04
C ALA A 190 1.23 -1.81 -8.31
N VAL A 191 0.68 -2.70 -7.49
CA VAL A 191 -0.53 -2.45 -6.68
C VAL A 191 -0.27 -1.34 -5.66
N ASP A 192 0.87 -1.39 -4.98
CA ASP A 192 1.27 -0.36 -4.02
C ASP A 192 1.49 0.99 -4.73
N ALA A 193 2.17 0.98 -5.89
CA ALA A 193 2.31 2.15 -6.75
C ALA A 193 0.98 2.63 -7.34
N ALA A 194 -0.06 1.80 -7.46
CA ALA A 194 -1.38 2.24 -7.89
C ALA A 194 -2.28 2.68 -6.73
N GLY A 195 -1.86 2.46 -5.47
CA GLY A 195 -2.68 2.71 -4.29
C GLY A 195 -3.89 1.78 -4.17
N LEU A 196 -3.83 0.59 -4.79
CA LEU A 196 -4.92 -0.39 -4.81
C LEU A 196 -4.82 -1.43 -3.69
N SER A 197 -3.82 -1.33 -2.81
CA SER A 197 -3.59 -2.30 -1.74
C SER A 197 -4.82 -2.46 -0.84
N LYS A 198 -5.54 -1.37 -0.56
CA LYS A 198 -6.79 -1.39 0.22
C LYS A 198 -7.91 -2.20 -0.44
N VAL A 199 -7.97 -2.23 -1.77
CA VAL A 199 -8.97 -2.99 -2.53
C VAL A 199 -8.69 -4.49 -2.43
N LEU A 200 -7.42 -4.89 -2.53
CA LEU A 200 -7.02 -6.30 -2.41
C LEU A 200 -7.08 -6.83 -0.98
N THR A 201 -7.07 -5.96 0.02
CA THR A 201 -7.27 -6.33 1.44
C THR A 201 -8.70 -6.14 1.92
N GLY A 202 -9.59 -5.62 1.07
CA GLY A 202 -11.00 -5.39 1.41
C GLY A 202 -11.76 -6.69 1.67
N ASN A 203 -13.00 -6.56 2.18
CA ASN A 203 -13.91 -7.69 2.39
C ASN A 203 -14.73 -8.05 1.12
N ASP A 204 -14.50 -7.35 0.01
CA ASP A 204 -15.19 -7.63 -1.23
C ASP A 204 -14.71 -8.94 -1.83
N ASN A 205 -15.65 -9.74 -2.30
CA ASN A 205 -15.35 -10.97 -3.03
C ASN A 205 -14.79 -10.61 -4.41
N LEU A 206 -13.51 -10.85 -4.63
CA LEU A 206 -12.82 -10.51 -5.88
C LEU A 206 -12.16 -11.74 -6.49
N THR A 207 -12.12 -11.77 -7.82
CA THR A 207 -11.30 -12.73 -8.56
C THR A 207 -10.16 -11.99 -9.22
N VAL A 208 -8.92 -12.36 -8.90
CA VAL A 208 -7.72 -11.69 -9.41
C VAL A 208 -6.97 -12.62 -10.35
N PHE A 209 -6.79 -12.17 -11.58
CA PHE A 209 -5.91 -12.80 -12.54
C PHE A 209 -4.50 -12.26 -12.32
N ALA A 210 -3.68 -12.97 -11.54
CA ALA A 210 -2.37 -12.50 -11.09
C ALA A 210 -1.27 -12.90 -12.08
N PRO A 211 -0.69 -11.95 -12.85
CA PRO A 211 0.46 -12.24 -13.69
C PRO A 211 1.70 -12.52 -12.85
N THR A 212 2.44 -13.56 -13.21
CA THR A 212 3.73 -13.90 -12.58
C THR A 212 4.82 -12.87 -12.90
N ASP A 213 5.88 -12.83 -12.11
CA ASP A 213 7.06 -11.98 -12.41
C ASP A 213 7.66 -12.31 -13.80
N ALA A 214 7.55 -13.55 -14.27
CA ALA A 214 7.93 -13.96 -15.62
C ALA A 214 7.07 -13.30 -16.71
N ALA A 215 5.76 -13.15 -16.45
CA ALA A 215 4.84 -12.45 -17.34
C ALA A 215 5.22 -10.98 -17.54
N PHE A 216 5.63 -10.30 -16.46
CA PHE A 216 6.13 -8.93 -16.55
C PHE A 216 7.47 -8.84 -17.30
N LYS A 217 8.34 -9.84 -17.14
CA LYS A 217 9.62 -9.91 -17.86
C LYS A 217 9.45 -10.20 -19.36
N ALA A 218 8.37 -10.86 -19.76
CA ALA A 218 8.03 -11.12 -21.15
C ALA A 218 7.59 -9.84 -21.91
N LEU A 219 7.23 -8.78 -21.20
CA LEU A 219 6.91 -7.50 -21.83
C LEU A 219 8.19 -6.83 -22.41
N PRO A 220 8.06 -6.03 -23.49
CA PRO A 220 9.19 -5.32 -24.07
C PRO A 220 9.90 -4.44 -23.03
N LYS A 221 11.23 -4.48 -23.02
CA LYS A 221 12.07 -3.69 -22.10
C LYS A 221 11.68 -2.20 -22.16
N GLY A 222 11.50 -1.58 -20.99
CA GLY A 222 11.03 -0.19 -20.85
C GLY A 222 9.51 -0.03 -20.67
N THR A 223 8.69 -1.04 -20.98
CA THR A 223 7.23 -0.95 -20.81
C THR A 223 6.84 -0.90 -19.33
N VAL A 224 7.39 -1.82 -18.52
CA VAL A 224 7.09 -1.90 -17.08
C VAL A 224 7.60 -0.66 -16.35
N GLU A 225 8.82 -0.22 -16.65
CA GLU A 225 9.39 1.01 -16.08
C GLU A 225 8.55 2.23 -16.42
N SER A 226 8.12 2.36 -17.68
CA SER A 226 7.21 3.42 -18.10
C SER A 226 5.88 3.34 -17.34
N LEU A 227 5.31 2.16 -17.16
CA LEU A 227 4.06 1.96 -16.43
C LEU A 227 4.16 2.24 -14.92
N LEU A 228 5.32 2.01 -14.31
CA LEU A 228 5.59 2.29 -12.90
C LEU A 228 5.89 3.77 -12.62
N LYS A 229 6.14 4.58 -13.66
CA LYS A 229 6.32 6.03 -13.49
C LYS A 229 5.04 6.69 -12.94
N PRO A 230 5.17 7.69 -12.05
CA PRO A 230 4.02 8.38 -11.46
C PRO A 230 3.08 9.00 -12.50
N GLU A 231 3.63 9.45 -13.63
CA GLU A 231 2.89 10.00 -14.78
C GLU A 231 1.90 8.99 -15.40
N ASN A 232 2.18 7.69 -15.29
CA ASN A 232 1.37 6.62 -15.88
C ASN A 232 0.50 5.88 -14.85
N ARG A 233 0.36 6.38 -13.62
CA ARG A 233 -0.47 5.75 -12.57
C ARG A 233 -1.91 5.49 -12.99
N ASN A 234 -2.50 6.37 -13.80
CA ASN A 234 -3.86 6.16 -14.32
C ASN A 234 -3.94 4.97 -15.28
N LYS A 235 -2.91 4.77 -16.11
CA LYS A 235 -2.80 3.61 -17.00
C LYS A 235 -2.56 2.34 -16.19
N LEU A 236 -1.67 2.40 -15.20
CA LEU A 236 -1.40 1.29 -14.30
C LEU A 236 -2.66 0.87 -13.54
N LYS A 237 -3.44 1.83 -13.02
CA LYS A 237 -4.72 1.56 -12.37
C LYS A 237 -5.70 0.87 -13.30
N GLY A 238 -5.82 1.32 -14.55
CA GLY A 238 -6.67 0.68 -15.57
C GLY A 238 -6.23 -0.75 -15.92
N ILE A 239 -4.92 -0.98 -16.02
CA ILE A 239 -4.36 -2.32 -16.24
C ILE A 239 -4.66 -3.22 -15.03
N LEU A 240 -4.42 -2.75 -13.81
CA LEU A 240 -4.67 -3.55 -12.61
C LEU A 240 -6.15 -3.84 -12.42
N THR A 241 -7.06 -2.89 -12.69
CA THR A 241 -8.50 -3.14 -12.60
C THR A 241 -9.01 -4.07 -13.72
N LEU A 242 -8.32 -4.18 -14.85
CA LEU A 242 -8.63 -5.17 -15.88
C LEU A 242 -8.35 -6.60 -15.41
N HIS A 243 -7.36 -6.79 -14.54
CA HIS A 243 -7.01 -8.10 -13.98
C HIS A 243 -7.93 -8.51 -12.83
N VAL A 244 -8.86 -7.66 -12.40
CA VAL A 244 -9.75 -7.94 -11.27
C VAL A 244 -11.19 -8.01 -11.75
N VAL A 245 -11.89 -9.07 -11.35
CA VAL A 245 -13.32 -9.28 -11.61
C VAL A 245 -14.07 -9.28 -10.28
N SER A 246 -15.25 -8.66 -10.25
CA SER A 246 -16.14 -8.70 -9.08
C SER A 246 -16.77 -10.09 -8.93
N GLY A 247 -16.79 -10.61 -7.70
CA GLY A 247 -17.33 -11.92 -7.35
C GLY A 247 -16.25 -13.01 -7.26
N LYS A 248 -16.60 -14.13 -6.61
CA LYS A 248 -15.78 -15.35 -6.61
C LYS A 248 -16.11 -16.17 -7.86
N VAL A 249 -15.24 -16.12 -8.85
CA VAL A 249 -15.38 -16.86 -10.10
C VAL A 249 -14.36 -17.98 -10.10
N SER A 250 -14.84 -19.21 -9.93
CA SER A 250 -14.02 -20.42 -10.09
C SER A 250 -13.69 -20.66 -11.57
N ALA A 251 -12.68 -21.47 -11.87
CA ALA A 251 -12.36 -21.82 -13.27
C ALA A 251 -13.54 -22.48 -13.99
N GLY A 252 -14.26 -23.38 -13.31
CA GLY A 252 -15.48 -24.00 -13.86
C GLY A 252 -16.58 -22.97 -14.14
N SER A 253 -16.81 -22.04 -13.22
CA SER A 253 -17.79 -20.96 -13.42
C SER A 253 -17.37 -20.01 -14.55
N ALA A 254 -16.09 -19.69 -14.66
CA ALA A 254 -15.54 -18.84 -15.73
C ALA A 254 -15.75 -19.47 -17.11
N LEU A 255 -15.51 -20.78 -17.22
CA LEU A 255 -15.72 -21.55 -18.45
C LEU A 255 -17.19 -21.56 -18.88
N ASN A 256 -18.10 -21.81 -17.93
CA ASN A 256 -19.54 -21.78 -18.21
C ASN A 256 -20.04 -20.39 -18.61
N ALA A 257 -19.51 -19.34 -17.97
CA ALA A 257 -19.88 -17.96 -18.28
C ALA A 257 -19.34 -17.47 -19.63
N LYS A 258 -18.28 -18.11 -20.17
CA LYS A 258 -17.51 -17.72 -21.38
C LYS A 258 -16.88 -16.33 -21.34
N SER A 259 -17.35 -15.45 -20.47
CA SER A 259 -16.83 -14.10 -20.30
C SER A 259 -17.23 -13.51 -18.95
N ALA A 260 -16.44 -12.56 -18.44
CA ALA A 260 -16.77 -11.76 -17.25
C ALA A 260 -16.45 -10.29 -17.47
N LYS A 261 -17.09 -9.41 -16.69
CA LYS A 261 -16.80 -7.98 -16.68
C LYS A 261 -15.73 -7.69 -15.63
N ALA A 262 -14.61 -7.12 -16.04
CA ALA A 262 -13.56 -6.66 -15.14
C ALA A 262 -13.98 -5.36 -14.42
N LEU A 263 -13.28 -5.02 -13.34
CA LEU A 263 -13.45 -3.74 -12.63
C LEU A 263 -13.10 -2.53 -13.50
N SER A 264 -12.28 -2.72 -14.55
CA SER A 264 -12.05 -1.69 -15.58
C SER A 264 -13.29 -1.41 -16.44
N GLY A 265 -14.31 -2.28 -16.39
CA GLY A 265 -15.49 -2.23 -17.26
C GLY A 265 -15.34 -3.04 -18.55
N GLU A 266 -14.13 -3.52 -18.86
CA GLU A 266 -13.87 -4.35 -20.04
C GLU A 266 -14.34 -5.79 -19.86
N LYS A 267 -14.67 -6.45 -20.98
CA LYS A 267 -15.11 -7.84 -21.01
C LYS A 267 -13.91 -8.76 -21.20
N LEU A 268 -13.62 -9.58 -20.19
CA LEU A 268 -12.67 -10.67 -20.26
C LEU A 268 -13.36 -11.87 -20.90
N ASN A 269 -12.76 -12.44 -21.94
CA ASN A 269 -13.26 -13.64 -22.60
C ASN A 269 -12.46 -14.84 -22.11
N PHE A 270 -13.18 -15.92 -21.79
CA PHE A 270 -12.61 -17.17 -21.32
C PHE A 270 -12.76 -18.21 -22.43
N ALA A 271 -11.65 -18.84 -22.81
CA ALA A 271 -11.62 -19.86 -23.84
C ALA A 271 -10.69 -21.00 -23.43
N ILE A 272 -10.90 -22.18 -23.99
CA ILE A 272 -9.94 -23.28 -23.92
C ILE A 272 -9.39 -23.46 -25.33
N ASP A 273 -8.11 -23.16 -25.52
CA ASP A 273 -7.43 -23.41 -26.80
C ASP A 273 -6.46 -24.58 -26.58
N ASN A 274 -6.63 -25.66 -27.35
CA ASN A 274 -5.78 -26.86 -27.27
C ASN A 274 -5.65 -27.45 -25.85
N GLY A 275 -6.75 -27.46 -25.09
CA GLY A 275 -6.78 -27.97 -23.72
C GLY A 275 -6.18 -27.03 -22.67
N VAL A 276 -5.75 -25.82 -23.06
CA VAL A 276 -5.21 -24.81 -22.16
C VAL A 276 -6.25 -23.73 -21.90
N PHE A 277 -6.53 -23.48 -20.62
CA PHE A 277 -7.48 -22.45 -20.22
C PHE A 277 -6.86 -21.05 -20.35
N ASN A 278 -7.47 -20.20 -21.17
CA ASN A 278 -6.98 -18.86 -21.51
C ASN A 278 -8.01 -17.78 -21.14
N VAL A 279 -7.50 -16.63 -20.69
CA VAL A 279 -8.25 -15.40 -20.51
C VAL A 279 -7.75 -14.33 -21.47
N ASN A 280 -8.58 -13.97 -22.45
CA ASN A 280 -8.28 -12.94 -23.45
C ASN A 280 -6.92 -13.15 -24.18
N GLY A 281 -6.52 -14.42 -24.38
CA GLY A 281 -5.25 -14.82 -24.99
C GLY A 281 -4.09 -15.04 -24.02
N ALA A 282 -4.24 -14.74 -22.72
CA ALA A 282 -3.25 -15.08 -21.69
C ALA A 282 -3.55 -16.46 -21.10
N LYS A 283 -2.52 -17.30 -20.94
CA LYS A 283 -2.70 -18.65 -20.42
C LYS A 283 -2.76 -18.64 -18.89
N ILE A 284 -3.71 -19.38 -18.34
CA ILE A 284 -3.86 -19.58 -16.90
C ILE A 284 -3.03 -20.79 -16.48
N VAL A 285 -2.00 -20.54 -15.68
CA VAL A 285 -1.03 -21.54 -15.21
C VAL A 285 -1.57 -22.31 -14.01
N VAL A 286 -2.24 -21.61 -13.10
CA VAL A 286 -2.82 -22.19 -11.88
C VAL A 286 -4.19 -21.57 -11.67
N THR A 287 -5.19 -22.40 -11.41
CA THR A 287 -6.56 -21.98 -11.15
C THR A 287 -6.94 -22.15 -9.69
N ASP A 288 -7.99 -21.43 -9.27
CA ASP A 288 -8.75 -21.69 -8.04
C ASP A 288 -7.95 -21.63 -6.74
N ILE A 289 -6.98 -20.71 -6.65
CA ILE A 289 -6.29 -20.44 -5.39
C ILE A 289 -7.27 -19.70 -4.46
N LYS A 290 -7.80 -20.43 -3.47
CA LYS A 290 -8.79 -19.92 -2.51
C LYS A 290 -8.18 -18.87 -1.58
N CYS A 291 -8.85 -17.74 -1.48
CA CYS A 291 -8.56 -16.65 -0.55
C CYS A 291 -9.85 -16.29 0.24
N ASP A 292 -9.70 -15.69 1.41
CA ASP A 292 -10.86 -15.33 2.25
C ASP A 292 -11.77 -14.32 1.53
N ASN A 293 -11.15 -13.31 0.92
CA ASN A 293 -11.82 -12.28 0.14
C ASN A 293 -11.88 -12.58 -1.37
N GLY A 294 -11.62 -13.82 -1.81
CA GLY A 294 -11.60 -14.05 -3.26
C GLY A 294 -11.00 -15.34 -3.77
N VAL A 295 -10.66 -15.31 -5.06
CA VAL A 295 -9.96 -16.37 -5.78
C VAL A 295 -8.84 -15.75 -6.60
N ILE A 296 -7.67 -16.38 -6.62
CA ILE A 296 -6.57 -16.00 -7.51
C ILE A 296 -6.43 -17.04 -8.61
N HIS A 297 -6.36 -16.57 -9.85
CA HIS A 297 -5.94 -17.36 -11.01
C HIS A 297 -4.61 -16.81 -11.51
N VAL A 298 -3.60 -17.67 -11.61
CA VAL A 298 -2.26 -17.27 -12.00
C VAL A 298 -2.17 -17.29 -13.52
N ILE A 299 -1.71 -16.19 -14.11
CA ILE A 299 -1.55 -16.06 -15.56
C ILE A 299 -0.08 -15.87 -15.95
N ASP A 300 0.28 -16.32 -17.14
CA ASP A 300 1.63 -16.20 -17.69
C ASP A 300 1.89 -14.92 -18.49
N SER A 301 0.85 -14.12 -18.74
CA SER A 301 0.91 -12.93 -19.57
C SER A 301 0.12 -11.79 -18.92
N VAL A 302 0.61 -10.55 -19.03
CA VAL A 302 -0.09 -9.37 -18.49
C VAL A 302 -1.24 -8.99 -19.43
N LEU A 303 -2.47 -8.89 -18.90
CA LEU A 303 -3.63 -8.40 -19.63
C LEU A 303 -3.48 -6.90 -19.88
N LEU A 304 -3.31 -6.53 -21.14
CA LEU A 304 -3.33 -5.13 -21.55
C LEU A 304 -4.75 -4.78 -22.03
N PRO A 305 -5.28 -3.60 -21.65
CA PRO A 305 -6.57 -3.15 -22.13
C PRO A 305 -6.57 -3.14 -23.65
N LYS A 306 -7.62 -3.68 -24.28
CA LYS A 306 -7.72 -3.61 -25.73
C LYS A 306 -7.75 -2.14 -26.08
N THR A 307 -6.81 -1.73 -26.92
CA THR A 307 -6.51 -0.36 -27.34
C THR A 307 -7.68 0.27 -28.10
N LYS A 308 -8.83 0.45 -27.44
CA LYS A 308 -9.91 1.33 -27.86
C LYS A 308 -9.91 2.60 -27.03
N ALA A 309 -9.54 2.56 -25.75
CA ALA A 309 -9.56 3.74 -24.89
C ALA A 309 -8.39 4.72 -25.10
N MET A 310 -7.17 4.25 -25.44
CA MET A 310 -6.05 5.16 -25.75
C MET A 310 -6.16 5.75 -27.16
N THR A 311 -6.78 5.05 -28.11
CA THR A 311 -7.04 5.62 -29.43
C THR A 311 -8.19 6.63 -29.35
N GLN A 312 -9.20 6.42 -28.52
CA GLN A 312 -10.35 7.33 -28.46
C GLN A 312 -10.09 8.64 -27.71
N GLN A 313 -9.34 8.66 -26.60
CA GLN A 313 -8.95 9.94 -25.95
C GLN A 313 -7.81 10.69 -26.66
N VAL A 314 -7.01 10.00 -27.47
CA VAL A 314 -6.02 10.64 -28.36
C VAL A 314 -6.69 11.09 -29.67
N MET A 315 -7.76 10.44 -30.13
CA MET A 315 -8.54 10.82 -31.33
C MET A 315 -9.67 11.83 -31.07
N THR A 316 -10.11 12.05 -29.83
CA THR A 316 -11.15 13.07 -29.53
C THR A 316 -10.58 14.45 -29.23
N ASN A 317 -9.29 14.56 -28.89
CA ASN A 317 -8.63 15.85 -28.68
C ASN A 317 -7.72 16.18 -29.89
N PRO A 318 -8.12 17.13 -30.75
CA PRO A 318 -7.34 17.55 -31.92
C PRO A 318 -5.88 17.88 -31.62
N SER A 319 -5.58 18.51 -30.47
CA SER A 319 -4.21 18.88 -30.09
C SER A 319 -3.33 17.65 -29.84
N ARG A 320 -3.87 16.61 -29.20
CA ARG A 320 -3.14 15.35 -28.97
C ARG A 320 -2.94 14.53 -30.24
N MET A 321 -3.87 14.62 -31.20
CA MET A 321 -3.70 13.99 -32.52
C MET A 321 -2.50 14.59 -33.25
N ILE A 322 -2.36 15.92 -33.19
CA ILE A 322 -1.26 16.65 -33.81
C ILE A 322 0.07 16.26 -33.15
N GLU A 323 0.14 16.25 -31.80
CA GLU A 323 1.36 15.85 -31.07
C GLU A 323 1.77 14.40 -31.38
N ALA A 324 0.82 13.46 -31.35
CA ALA A 324 1.12 12.07 -31.66
C ALA A 324 1.59 11.85 -33.11
N ALA A 325 1.09 12.65 -34.05
CA ALA A 325 1.54 12.61 -35.44
C ALA A 325 2.97 13.13 -35.56
N ILE A 326 3.27 14.24 -34.89
CA ILE A 326 4.61 14.86 -34.85
C ILE A 326 5.63 13.89 -34.26
N ASP A 327 5.34 13.29 -33.11
CA ASP A 327 6.23 12.34 -32.44
C ASP A 327 6.53 11.09 -33.29
N LYS A 328 5.57 10.65 -34.09
CA LYS A 328 5.75 9.53 -35.02
C LYS A 328 6.47 9.93 -36.31
N GLY A 329 6.18 11.12 -36.84
CA GLY A 329 6.70 11.57 -38.12
C GLY A 329 8.15 12.06 -38.08
N VAL A 330 8.55 12.76 -37.02
CA VAL A 330 9.91 13.35 -36.90
C VAL A 330 11.01 12.28 -36.99
N PRO A 331 10.94 11.15 -36.26
CA PRO A 331 11.91 10.07 -36.41
C PRO A 331 11.90 9.51 -37.83
N VAL A 332 10.73 9.26 -38.42
CA VAL A 332 10.60 8.67 -39.76
C VAL A 332 11.21 9.57 -40.84
N PHE A 333 11.05 10.89 -40.70
CA PHE A 333 11.68 11.87 -41.56
C PHE A 333 13.21 11.87 -41.40
N ASN A 334 13.71 11.88 -40.15
CA ASN A 334 15.15 11.89 -39.87
C ASN A 334 15.85 10.59 -40.32
N HIS A 335 15.13 9.48 -40.46
CA HIS A 335 15.63 8.23 -41.05
C HIS A 335 15.57 8.22 -42.60
N GLY A 336 15.30 9.36 -43.24
CA GLY A 336 15.27 9.50 -44.71
C GLY A 336 14.00 8.99 -45.38
N ASN A 337 12.99 8.56 -44.62
CA ASN A 337 11.74 8.04 -45.18
C ASN A 337 10.66 9.13 -45.25
N HIS A 338 10.88 10.10 -46.14
CA HIS A 338 10.03 11.29 -46.21
C HIS A 338 8.61 10.98 -46.70
N GLY A 339 8.45 9.97 -47.57
CA GLY A 339 7.14 9.50 -48.04
C GLY A 339 6.26 8.95 -46.91
N LYS A 340 6.80 8.04 -46.07
CA LYS A 340 6.05 7.54 -44.91
C LYS A 340 5.74 8.63 -43.88
N CYS A 341 6.64 9.60 -43.71
CA CYS A 341 6.38 10.76 -42.87
C CYS A 341 5.21 11.59 -43.40
N ALA A 342 5.19 11.86 -44.71
CA ALA A 342 4.08 12.55 -45.37
C ALA A 342 2.76 11.80 -45.18
N ASP A 343 2.74 10.47 -45.33
CA ASP A 343 1.53 9.68 -45.13
C ASP A 343 0.99 9.78 -43.69
N ILE A 344 1.86 9.74 -42.68
CA ILE A 344 1.48 9.90 -41.26
C ILE A 344 0.84 11.27 -41.00
N TYR A 345 1.43 12.34 -41.55
CA TYR A 345 0.89 13.69 -41.39
C TYR A 345 -0.41 13.89 -42.16
N GLN A 346 -0.51 13.34 -43.37
CA GLN A 346 -1.72 13.41 -44.20
C GLN A 346 -2.90 12.69 -43.56
N GLN A 347 -2.69 11.48 -43.03
CA GLN A 347 -3.74 10.74 -42.32
C GLN A 347 -4.28 11.51 -41.12
N THR A 348 -3.40 12.20 -40.40
CA THR A 348 -3.77 13.00 -39.24
C THR A 348 -4.59 14.22 -39.66
N LEU A 349 -4.17 14.96 -40.69
CA LEU A 349 -4.91 16.09 -41.23
C LEU A 349 -6.30 15.69 -41.76
N VAL A 350 -6.40 14.58 -42.51
CA VAL A 350 -7.69 14.05 -42.98
C VAL A 350 -8.60 13.62 -41.82
N SER A 351 -8.02 13.19 -40.70
CA SER A 351 -8.80 12.85 -39.50
C SER A 351 -9.30 14.12 -38.78
N LEU A 352 -8.49 15.19 -38.78
CA LEU A 352 -8.86 16.49 -38.21
C LEU A 352 -9.97 17.18 -39.03
N THR A 353 -9.98 17.06 -40.36
CA THR A 353 -11.06 17.62 -41.21
C THR A 353 -12.40 16.93 -40.96
N LYS A 354 -12.41 15.70 -40.45
CA LYS A 354 -13.63 14.96 -40.10
C LYS A 354 -14.06 15.15 -38.64
N SER A 355 -13.25 15.81 -37.81
CA SER A 355 -13.53 15.99 -36.39
C SER A 355 -14.55 17.11 -36.14
N SER A 356 -15.55 16.85 -35.30
CA SER A 356 -16.53 17.85 -34.84
C SER A 356 -15.96 18.84 -33.81
N HIS A 357 -14.78 18.56 -33.27
CA HIS A 357 -14.08 19.40 -32.28
C HIS A 357 -13.18 20.48 -32.92
N VAL A 358 -13.12 20.53 -34.25
CA VAL A 358 -12.35 21.52 -35.02
C VAL A 358 -13.32 22.50 -35.69
N SER A 359 -13.04 23.80 -35.58
CA SER A 359 -13.89 24.84 -36.16
C SER A 359 -14.08 24.67 -37.67
N CYS A 360 -15.22 25.11 -38.21
CA CYS A 360 -15.54 24.98 -39.63
C CYS A 360 -14.47 25.66 -40.52
N ALA A 361 -14.01 26.86 -40.12
CA ALA A 361 -12.93 27.58 -40.79
C ALA A 361 -11.64 26.76 -40.84
N MET A 362 -11.21 26.23 -39.69
CA MET A 362 -10.00 25.42 -39.59
C MET A 362 -10.11 24.13 -40.42
N ARG A 363 -11.27 23.48 -40.46
CA ARG A 363 -11.47 22.29 -41.31
C ARG A 363 -11.30 22.61 -42.80
N LYS A 364 -11.75 23.79 -43.25
CA LYS A 364 -11.55 24.26 -44.63
C LYS A 364 -10.08 24.51 -44.93
N ASP A 365 -9.36 25.15 -44.01
CA ASP A 365 -7.93 25.42 -44.14
C ASP A 365 -7.10 24.14 -44.22
N LEU A 366 -7.40 23.17 -43.34
CA LEU A 366 -6.73 21.87 -43.34
C LEU A 366 -7.02 21.06 -44.62
N ALA A 367 -8.24 21.15 -45.16
CA ALA A 367 -8.58 20.51 -46.43
C ALA A 367 -7.77 21.10 -47.61
N MET A 368 -7.55 22.42 -47.63
CA MET A 368 -6.70 23.07 -48.64
C MET A 368 -5.23 22.64 -48.53
N VAL A 369 -4.73 22.43 -47.31
CA VAL A 369 -3.36 21.91 -47.10
C VAL A 369 -3.22 20.48 -47.63
N VAL A 370 -4.21 19.62 -47.40
CA VAL A 370 -4.21 18.24 -47.91
C VAL A 370 -4.25 18.20 -49.44
N ASP A 371 -5.10 19.02 -50.08
CA ASP A 371 -5.17 19.11 -51.55
C ASP A 371 -3.84 19.60 -52.16
N ARG A 372 -3.21 20.62 -51.55
CA ARG A 372 -1.89 21.11 -51.97
C ARG A 372 -0.81 20.04 -51.86
N ALA A 373 -0.83 19.26 -50.78
CA ALA A 373 0.12 18.18 -50.56
C ALA A 373 -0.04 17.04 -51.59
N GLN A 374 -1.27 16.72 -52.00
CA GLN A 374 -1.54 15.70 -53.04
C GLN A 374 -1.01 16.11 -54.42
N LYS A 375 -0.97 17.41 -54.71
CA LYS A 375 -0.43 17.97 -55.97
C LYS A 375 1.10 18.10 -55.96
N THR A 376 1.77 17.77 -54.85
CA THR A 376 3.23 17.89 -54.72
C THR A 376 3.90 16.55 -55.00
N SER A 377 4.78 16.50 -56.02
CA SER A 377 5.49 15.28 -56.44
C SER A 377 6.70 14.92 -55.57
N CYS A 378 7.29 15.89 -54.86
CA CYS A 378 8.45 15.65 -53.99
C CYS A 378 8.00 15.31 -52.56
N ASP A 379 8.40 14.13 -52.07
CA ASP A 379 8.06 13.63 -50.74
C ASP A 379 8.53 14.54 -49.60
N THR A 380 9.72 15.12 -49.73
CA THR A 380 10.27 16.06 -48.75
C THR A 380 9.41 17.30 -48.65
N THR A 381 9.07 17.90 -49.80
CA THR A 381 8.23 19.10 -49.89
C THR A 381 6.82 18.81 -49.38
N ARG A 382 6.29 17.63 -49.72
CA ARG A 382 4.98 17.14 -49.26
C ARG A 382 4.93 17.03 -47.73
N ALA A 383 5.93 16.41 -47.11
CA ALA A 383 6.04 16.30 -45.66
C ALA A 383 6.09 17.67 -44.96
N TRP A 384 6.86 18.63 -45.49
CA TRP A 384 6.96 19.99 -44.95
C TRP A 384 5.66 20.80 -45.08
N VAL A 385 4.95 20.66 -46.21
CA VAL A 385 3.63 21.31 -46.42
C VAL A 385 2.61 20.79 -45.40
N LEU A 386 2.56 19.47 -45.21
CA LEU A 386 1.67 18.84 -44.23
C LEU A 386 2.06 19.21 -42.79
N ARG A 387 3.37 19.29 -42.50
CA ARG A 387 3.87 19.71 -41.19
C ARG A 387 3.46 21.13 -40.85
N LYS A 388 3.60 22.09 -41.78
CA LYS A 388 3.13 23.47 -41.60
C LYS A 388 1.63 23.54 -41.32
N GLY A 389 0.83 22.69 -41.95
CA GLY A 389 -0.61 22.59 -41.67
C GLY A 389 -0.91 22.13 -40.26
N LEU A 390 -0.19 21.12 -39.76
CA LEU A 390 -0.31 20.64 -38.39
C LEU A 390 0.11 21.69 -37.36
N ASP A 391 1.22 22.40 -37.59
CA ASP A 391 1.69 23.46 -36.69
C ASP A 391 0.74 24.66 -36.66
N HIS A 392 0.14 25.03 -37.81
CA HIS A 392 -0.88 26.07 -37.87
C HIS A 392 -2.15 25.67 -37.10
N ALA A 393 -2.63 24.44 -37.29
CA ALA A 393 -3.77 23.90 -36.54
C ALA A 393 -3.50 23.91 -35.04
N ARG A 394 -2.30 23.52 -34.62
CA ARG A 394 -1.87 23.53 -33.21
C ARG A 394 -1.88 24.95 -32.64
N SER A 395 -1.27 25.90 -33.35
CA SER A 395 -1.21 27.30 -32.91
C SER A 395 -2.60 27.92 -32.78
N ALA A 396 -3.51 27.63 -33.71
CA ALA A 396 -4.88 28.14 -33.64
C ALA A 396 -5.70 27.54 -32.49
N MET A 397 -5.37 26.32 -32.05
CA MET A 397 -6.02 25.66 -30.91
C MET A 397 -5.49 26.13 -29.55
N THR A 398 -4.32 26.77 -29.50
CA THR A 398 -3.75 27.31 -28.25
C THR A 398 -4.06 28.80 -28.03
N SER A 399 -4.54 29.49 -29.06
CA SER A 399 -4.85 30.94 -29.03
C SER A 399 -6.32 31.27 -28.75
N ASN A 400 -7.17 30.26 -28.57
CA ASN A 400 -8.55 30.35 -28.08
C ASN A 400 -8.62 29.82 -26.65
#